data_AF-F9F7H1-F1
#
_entry.id   AF-F9F7H1-F1
#
_cell.length_a   1.000
_cell.length_b   1.000
_cell.length_c   1.000
_cell.angle_alpha   90.00
_cell.angle_beta   90.00
_cell.angle_gamma   90.00
#
_symmetry.space_group_name_H-M   'P 1'
#
loop_
_entity.id
_entity.type
_entity.pdbx_description
1 polymer ?
#
loop_
_entity_poly.entity_id
_entity_poly.type
_entity_poly.pdbx_seq_one_letter_code
_entity_poly.pdbx_strand_id
1 'polypeptide(L)'
;SDADQDEGEDEDEDEGQGSGYRTRDDYTDWSREESHDDSDNYLSTMNSPGRNTIASAEPAADLVLRLAYYMVTEDSKDGRSSSTMLVFFSASGNSGTDGEEYLRPHRFTPILSRLIYCVRLVLIEAILSQCEHSYVNVASRPRNGQLQTLNAARRETMCDETMSPMGEFFSLLDYSRALRRSEGPVYHFY
;
A
#
# COMPACT_ATOMS: atom_id res chain seq x y z
N SER A 1 -42.87 17.03 -51.20
CA SER A 1 -43.38 18.18 -50.44
C SER A 1 -42.59 18.21 -49.16
N ASP A 2 -41.66 19.16 -49.08
CA ASP A 2 -40.86 19.48 -47.90
C ASP A 2 -41.73 19.94 -46.74
N ALA A 3 -41.27 19.69 -45.52
CA ALA A 3 -41.56 20.49 -44.35
C ALA A 3 -40.40 20.36 -43.36
N ASP A 4 -39.57 21.40 -43.34
CA ASP A 4 -38.61 21.75 -42.30
C ASP A 4 -39.31 22.08 -40.97
N GLN A 5 -38.62 21.81 -39.85
CA GLN A 5 -38.64 22.54 -38.58
C GLN A 5 -37.62 21.86 -37.64
N ASP A 6 -36.41 22.38 -37.44
CA ASP A 6 -35.97 23.59 -36.73
C ASP A 6 -35.61 23.29 -35.25
N GLU A 7 -34.60 24.02 -34.81
CA GLU A 7 -33.53 23.75 -33.87
C GLU A 7 -33.88 23.80 -32.37
N GLY A 8 -32.93 23.36 -31.55
CA GLY A 8 -32.95 23.49 -30.10
C GLY A 8 -31.61 23.08 -29.49
N GLU A 9 -30.59 23.92 -29.70
CA GLU A 9 -29.37 23.95 -28.90
C GLU A 9 -29.70 24.63 -27.57
N ASP A 10 -29.54 23.94 -26.44
CA ASP A 10 -29.55 24.57 -25.11
C ASP A 10 -28.15 24.39 -24.50
N GLU A 11 -27.31 25.40 -24.70
CA GLU A 11 -26.11 25.68 -23.92
C GLU A 11 -26.53 26.37 -22.62
N ASP A 12 -26.47 25.67 -21.49
CA ASP A 12 -26.60 26.30 -20.17
C ASP A 12 -25.22 26.42 -19.52
N GLU A 13 -24.57 27.56 -19.76
CA GLU A 13 -23.54 28.13 -18.89
C GLU A 13 -24.21 28.67 -17.62
N ASP A 14 -23.96 28.05 -16.45
CA ASP A 14 -24.29 28.66 -15.15
C ASP A 14 -23.03 28.86 -14.31
N GLU A 15 -22.48 30.08 -14.42
CA GLU A 15 -21.53 30.69 -13.51
C GLU A 15 -22.27 31.17 -12.24
N GLY A 16 -22.35 30.29 -11.23
CA GLY A 16 -22.94 30.60 -9.93
C GLY A 16 -21.94 30.46 -8.78
N GLN A 17 -21.34 31.58 -8.37
CA GLN A 17 -20.45 31.66 -7.21
C GLN A 17 -21.17 31.40 -5.88
N GLY A 18 -20.49 30.63 -5.00
CA GLY A 18 -20.44 30.89 -3.57
C GLY A 18 -21.47 30.19 -2.68
N SER A 19 -21.00 29.21 -1.91
CA SER A 19 -21.29 29.14 -0.47
C SER A 19 -20.42 28.07 0.19
N GLY A 20 -19.68 28.49 1.21
CA GLY A 20 -18.71 27.65 1.89
C GLY A 20 -19.37 26.50 2.67
N TYR A 21 -18.95 25.29 2.34
CA TYR A 21 -18.97 24.19 3.31
C TYR A 21 -17.53 23.74 3.52
N ARG A 22 -17.02 24.09 4.69
CA ARG A 22 -15.75 23.62 5.24
C ARG A 22 -15.87 22.09 5.36
N THR A 23 -15.26 21.35 4.44
CA THR A 23 -14.96 19.93 4.68
C THR A 23 -13.95 19.90 5.81
N ARG A 24 -14.41 19.49 6.98
CA ARG A 24 -13.57 19.20 8.13
C ARG A 24 -12.85 17.89 7.82
N ASP A 25 -11.73 17.99 7.14
CA ASP A 25 -10.82 16.88 6.97
C ASP A 25 -10.21 16.56 8.35
N ASP A 26 -10.68 15.48 8.96
CA ASP A 26 -10.06 14.90 10.15
C ASP A 26 -8.79 14.14 9.73
N TYR A 27 -7.79 14.89 9.28
CA TYR A 27 -6.41 14.43 9.26
C TYR A 27 -5.86 14.62 10.67
N THR A 28 -5.62 13.51 11.35
CA THR A 28 -4.88 13.48 12.61
C THR A 28 -3.46 13.98 12.34
N ASP A 29 -3.24 15.25 12.67
CA ASP A 29 -1.98 15.98 12.69
C ASP A 29 -1.02 15.34 13.71
N TRP A 30 0.04 14.73 13.20
CA TRP A 30 1.20 14.33 13.98
C TRP A 30 2.45 14.98 13.39
N SER A 31 2.58 16.30 13.44
CA SER A 31 3.89 16.96 13.29
C SER A 31 3.90 18.40 13.82
N ARG A 32 4.27 18.58 15.09
CA ARG A 32 4.94 19.83 15.53
C ARG A 32 5.68 19.69 16.86
N GLU A 33 6.98 19.39 16.81
CA GLU A 33 7.95 19.92 17.78
C GLU A 33 9.14 20.53 17.01
N GLU A 34 9.07 21.85 16.93
CA GLU A 34 10.10 22.89 16.89
C GLU A 34 11.55 22.51 16.50
N SER A 35 11.95 22.92 15.30
CA SER A 35 13.34 23.02 14.86
C SER A 35 14.00 24.28 15.45
N HIS A 36 14.98 24.11 16.34
CA HIS A 36 15.99 25.14 16.59
C HIS A 36 17.15 24.96 15.59
N ASP A 37 17.35 26.00 14.79
CA ASP A 37 18.46 26.19 13.88
C ASP A 37 19.63 26.82 14.64
N ASP A 38 20.75 26.10 14.73
CA ASP A 38 22.06 26.69 14.97
C ASP A 38 23.02 26.06 13.96
N SER A 39 23.12 26.72 12.81
CA SER A 39 24.23 26.62 11.88
C SER A 39 25.55 26.89 12.61
N ASP A 40 26.54 26.00 12.44
CA ASP A 40 27.94 26.30 12.09
C ASP A 40 28.87 25.16 12.54
N ASN A 41 29.32 24.30 11.60
CA ASN A 41 30.73 23.92 11.45
C ASN A 41 30.90 22.94 10.28
N TYR A 42 31.03 23.47 9.06
CA TYR A 42 31.60 22.73 7.94
C TYR A 42 33.13 22.63 8.11
N LEU A 43 33.65 21.57 8.75
CA LEU A 43 34.88 20.91 8.29
C LEU A 43 35.14 19.59 9.03
N SER A 44 35.43 18.56 8.23
CA SER A 44 36.23 17.38 8.58
C SER A 44 35.83 16.58 9.81
N THR A 45 35.12 15.48 9.57
CA THR A 45 35.60 14.16 9.99
C THR A 45 34.96 13.11 9.09
N MET A 46 35.71 12.66 8.09
CA MET A 46 35.55 11.31 7.56
C MET A 46 35.72 10.33 8.73
N ASN A 47 34.63 9.87 9.34
CA ASN A 47 34.60 8.64 10.13
C ASN A 47 33.24 7.97 9.94
N SER A 48 33.15 7.09 8.96
CA SER A 48 32.47 5.81 9.20
C SER A 48 33.56 4.87 9.76
N PRO A 49 33.31 4.02 10.77
CA PRO A 49 32.07 3.24 10.94
C PRO A 49 31.61 3.07 12.40
N GLY A 50 30.39 3.55 12.72
CA GLY A 50 29.72 3.26 14.00
C GLY A 50 28.92 1.97 13.95
N ARG A 51 29.61 0.83 13.84
CA ARG A 51 29.06 -0.48 14.20
C ARG A 51 28.88 -0.47 15.73
N ASN A 52 27.70 -0.88 16.21
CA ASN A 52 27.32 -1.16 17.62
C ASN A 52 26.14 -0.31 18.16
N THR A 53 25.05 -0.21 17.42
CA THR A 53 23.80 -0.74 17.98
C THR A 53 23.52 -2.03 17.23
N ILE A 54 24.25 -3.10 17.60
CA ILE A 54 23.72 -4.44 17.37
C ILE A 54 22.47 -4.45 18.26
N ALA A 55 21.33 -4.03 17.71
CA ALA A 55 20.05 -4.41 18.28
C ALA A 55 20.19 -5.92 18.43
N SER A 56 20.23 -6.39 19.68
CA SER A 56 20.28 -7.81 19.99
C SER A 56 19.33 -8.48 19.03
N ALA A 57 19.83 -9.33 18.12
CA ALA A 57 19.02 -9.98 17.11
C ALA A 57 17.84 -10.61 17.85
N GLU A 58 16.66 -10.02 17.72
CA GLU A 58 15.52 -10.43 18.50
C GLU A 58 14.95 -11.64 17.77
N PRO A 59 15.06 -12.86 18.32
CA PRO A 59 14.67 -14.06 17.59
C PRO A 59 13.21 -14.01 17.13
N ALA A 60 12.36 -13.34 17.92
CA ALA A 60 10.96 -13.14 17.60
C ALA A 60 10.76 -12.28 16.34
N ALA A 61 11.47 -11.16 16.21
CA ALA A 61 11.37 -10.28 15.06
C ALA A 61 11.83 -10.98 13.77
N ASP A 62 12.95 -11.72 13.84
CA ASP A 62 13.47 -12.52 12.73
C ASP A 62 12.45 -13.59 12.29
N LEU A 63 11.84 -14.30 13.24
CA LEU A 63 10.81 -15.31 12.95
C LEU A 63 9.55 -14.69 12.35
N VAL A 64 9.12 -13.53 12.84
CA VAL A 64 7.98 -12.79 12.28
C VAL A 64 8.28 -12.34 10.86
N LEU A 65 9.48 -11.83 10.59
CA LEU A 65 9.91 -11.46 9.24
C LEU A 65 9.88 -12.69 8.30
N ARG A 66 10.41 -13.83 8.75
CA ARG A 66 10.39 -15.07 7.96
C ARG A 66 8.99 -15.59 7.70
N LEU A 67 8.10 -15.56 8.69
CA LEU A 67 6.71 -15.94 8.54
C LEU A 67 5.99 -15.00 7.56
N ALA A 68 6.17 -13.69 7.74
CA ALA A 68 5.58 -12.67 6.86
C ALA A 68 6.06 -12.83 5.42
N TYR A 69 7.37 -13.02 5.21
CA TYR A 69 7.93 -13.30 3.90
C TYR A 69 7.34 -14.56 3.28
N TYR A 70 7.25 -15.66 4.05
CA TYR A 70 6.65 -16.91 3.58
C TYR A 70 5.20 -16.72 3.12
N MET A 71 4.38 -15.98 3.89
CA MET A 71 2.98 -15.72 3.51
C MET A 71 2.87 -14.92 2.20
N VAL A 72 3.84 -14.06 1.91
CA VAL A 72 3.84 -13.19 0.72
C VAL A 72 4.34 -13.93 -0.52
N THR A 73 5.30 -14.83 -0.33
CA THR A 73 5.87 -15.67 -1.40
C THR A 73 5.25 -17.06 -1.43
N GLU A 74 4.10 -17.26 -0.78
CA GLU A 74 3.43 -18.55 -0.75
C GLU A 74 2.92 -18.91 -2.15
N ASP A 75 3.26 -20.11 -2.61
CA ASP A 75 2.73 -20.64 -3.85
C ASP A 75 1.24 -20.95 -3.69
N SER A 76 0.43 -20.48 -4.64
CA SER A 76 -0.99 -20.85 -4.70
C SER A 76 -1.15 -22.35 -4.92
N LYS A 77 -2.01 -23.01 -4.14
CA LYS A 77 -2.44 -24.38 -4.43
C LYS A 77 -3.47 -24.35 -5.55
N ASP A 78 -3.33 -25.27 -6.51
CA ASP A 78 -4.24 -25.43 -7.65
C ASP A 78 -4.41 -24.18 -8.52
N GLY A 79 -3.44 -23.27 -8.51
CA GLY A 79 -3.56 -21.99 -9.22
C GLY A 79 -4.68 -21.11 -8.67
N ARG A 80 -4.96 -21.18 -7.37
CA ARG A 80 -5.87 -20.26 -6.69
C ARG A 80 -5.11 -19.53 -5.60
N SER A 81 -4.72 -18.31 -5.89
CA SER A 81 -4.19 -17.33 -4.94
C SER A 81 -5.05 -17.16 -3.67
N SER A 82 -6.37 -17.38 -3.76
CA SER A 82 -7.29 -17.42 -2.62
C SER A 82 -7.00 -18.54 -1.61
N SER A 83 -6.18 -19.53 -1.98
CA SER A 83 -5.72 -20.59 -1.08
C SER A 83 -4.53 -20.16 -0.22
N THR A 84 -3.96 -18.98 -0.47
CA THR A 84 -2.78 -18.50 0.26
C THR A 84 -3.19 -17.91 1.60
N MET A 85 -2.31 -18.06 2.58
CA MET A 85 -2.51 -17.63 3.95
C MET A 85 -2.73 -16.12 4.05
N LEU A 86 -1.99 -15.34 3.26
CA LEU A 86 -2.10 -13.89 3.24
C LEU A 86 -3.48 -13.44 2.73
N VAL A 87 -3.98 -14.04 1.65
CA VAL A 87 -5.31 -13.72 1.11
C VAL A 87 -6.40 -14.14 2.10
N PHE A 88 -6.29 -15.33 2.70
CA PHE A 88 -7.23 -15.82 3.71
C PHE A 88 -7.34 -14.87 4.92
N PHE A 89 -6.20 -14.48 5.52
CA PHE A 89 -6.19 -13.54 6.65
C PHE A 89 -6.67 -12.13 6.28
N SER A 90 -6.38 -11.68 5.06
CA SER A 90 -6.87 -10.39 4.60
C SER A 90 -8.39 -10.37 4.43
N ALA A 91 -8.98 -11.47 3.93
CA ALA A 91 -10.43 -11.56 3.73
C ALA A 91 -11.18 -11.58 5.07
N SER A 92 -10.67 -12.31 6.07
CA SER A 92 -11.28 -12.36 7.41
C SER A 92 -11.20 -11.02 8.15
N GLY A 93 -10.14 -10.23 7.92
CA GLY A 93 -9.98 -8.89 8.49
C GLY A 93 -10.85 -7.80 7.84
N ASN A 94 -11.46 -8.08 6.67
CA ASN A 94 -12.27 -7.13 5.91
C ASN A 94 -13.78 -7.43 5.99
N SER A 95 -14.20 -8.14 7.04
CA SER A 95 -15.59 -8.39 7.35
C SER A 95 -16.12 -7.43 8.43
N GLY A 96 -17.43 -7.14 8.41
CA GLY A 96 -18.12 -6.46 9.51
C GLY A 96 -18.03 -7.22 10.83
N THR A 97 -18.42 -6.58 11.94
CA THR A 97 -18.29 -7.11 13.32
C THR A 97 -18.94 -8.48 13.51
N ASP A 98 -19.96 -8.77 12.70
CA ASP A 98 -20.76 -9.99 12.80
C ASP A 98 -20.31 -11.07 11.81
N GLY A 99 -19.33 -10.81 10.94
CA GLY A 99 -18.87 -11.79 9.95
C GLY A 99 -19.74 -11.89 8.69
N GLU A 100 -20.90 -11.22 8.67
CA GLU A 100 -21.97 -11.45 7.70
C GLU A 100 -21.82 -10.66 6.38
N GLU A 101 -21.08 -9.56 6.38
CA GLU A 101 -20.90 -8.71 5.18
C GLU A 101 -19.45 -8.24 5.05
N TYR A 102 -18.94 -8.25 3.81
CA TYR A 102 -17.67 -7.61 3.47
C TYR A 102 -17.79 -6.09 3.51
N LEU A 103 -16.70 -5.43 3.88
CA LEU A 103 -16.63 -3.98 3.89
C LEU A 103 -16.89 -3.39 2.48
N ARG A 104 -17.65 -2.29 2.42
CA ARG A 104 -17.87 -1.53 1.18
C ARG A 104 -16.55 -0.97 0.61
N PRO A 105 -16.47 -0.71 -0.70
CA PRO A 105 -15.24 -0.21 -1.37
C PRO A 105 -14.55 0.96 -0.67
N HIS A 106 -15.31 1.96 -0.22
CA HIS A 106 -14.77 3.13 0.46
C HIS A 106 -14.14 2.83 1.83
N ARG A 107 -14.53 1.72 2.49
CA ARG A 107 -13.97 1.30 3.80
C ARG A 107 -12.81 0.33 3.64
N PHE A 108 -12.89 -0.62 2.72
CA PHE A 108 -11.83 -1.63 2.58
C PHE A 108 -10.64 -1.13 1.74
N THR A 109 -10.85 -0.24 0.76
CA THR A 109 -9.76 0.22 -0.13
C THR A 109 -8.58 0.85 0.64
N PRO A 110 -8.79 1.72 1.65
CA PRO A 110 -7.69 2.23 2.46
C PRO A 110 -6.97 1.12 3.24
N ILE A 111 -7.69 0.15 3.78
CA ILE A 111 -7.12 -0.99 4.52
C ILE A 111 -6.25 -1.85 3.59
N LEU A 112 -6.78 -2.20 2.42
CA LEU A 112 -6.05 -2.94 1.39
C LEU A 112 -4.79 -2.20 0.95
N SER A 113 -4.86 -0.88 0.73
CA SER A 113 -3.69 -0.09 0.34
C SER A 113 -2.58 -0.08 1.40
N ARG A 114 -2.96 -0.02 2.69
CA ARG A 114 -2.00 -0.13 3.81
C ARG A 114 -1.40 -1.52 3.89
N LEU A 115 -2.20 -2.56 3.71
CA LEU A 115 -1.71 -3.94 3.68
C LEU A 115 -0.68 -4.15 2.57
N ILE A 116 -0.98 -3.71 1.35
CA ILE A 116 -0.06 -3.75 0.21
C ILE A 116 1.24 -3.02 0.53
N TYR A 117 1.17 -1.85 1.17
CA TYR A 117 2.36 -1.10 1.58
C TYR A 117 3.20 -1.87 2.61
N CYS A 118 2.58 -2.41 3.66
CA CYS A 118 3.27 -3.21 4.67
C CYS A 118 3.95 -4.44 4.07
N VAL A 119 3.27 -5.15 3.16
CA VAL A 119 3.83 -6.32 2.48
C VAL A 119 5.04 -5.94 1.61
N ARG A 120 5.00 -4.79 0.93
CA ARG A 120 6.16 -4.29 0.17
C ARG A 120 7.36 -4.04 1.07
N LEU A 121 7.14 -3.50 2.28
CA LEU A 121 8.22 -3.29 3.25
C LEU A 121 8.81 -4.62 3.73
N VAL A 122 7.96 -5.63 4.01
CA VAL A 122 8.41 -6.98 4.38
C VAL A 122 9.29 -7.59 3.29
N LEU A 123 8.88 -7.47 2.02
CA LEU A 123 9.69 -7.97 0.90
C LEU A 123 11.02 -7.23 0.79
N ILE A 124 11.03 -5.90 0.92
CA ILE A 124 12.26 -5.11 0.89
C ILE A 124 13.20 -5.54 2.02
N GLU A 125 12.68 -5.71 3.24
CA GLU A 125 13.50 -6.13 4.39
C GLU A 125 14.03 -7.56 4.20
N ALA A 126 13.22 -8.49 3.72
CA ALA A 126 13.64 -9.88 3.52
C ALA A 126 14.68 -10.05 2.39
N ILE A 127 14.61 -9.22 1.34
CA ILE A 127 15.50 -9.33 0.16
C ILE A 127 16.75 -8.46 0.31
N LEU A 128 16.59 -7.29 0.93
CA LEU A 128 17.55 -6.20 0.98
C LEU A 128 17.67 -5.65 2.41
N SER A 129 17.77 -6.55 3.40
CA SER A 129 17.84 -6.17 4.82
C SER A 129 18.96 -5.18 5.08
N GLN A 130 18.66 -4.14 5.87
CA GLN A 130 19.67 -3.18 6.27
C GLN A 130 20.73 -3.82 7.17
N CYS A 131 20.31 -4.73 8.05
CA CYS A 131 21.15 -5.43 9.00
C CYS A 131 21.18 -6.93 8.68
N GLU A 132 21.91 -7.72 9.45
CA GLU A 132 21.86 -9.18 9.32
C GLU A 132 20.80 -9.73 10.28
N HIS A 133 19.92 -10.60 9.79
CA HIS A 133 19.00 -11.38 10.61
C HIS A 133 19.56 -12.78 10.83
N SER A 134 20.39 -12.93 11.86
CA SER A 134 21.15 -14.16 12.10
C SER A 134 20.26 -15.39 12.42
N TYR A 135 19.05 -15.22 12.97
CA TYR A 135 18.19 -16.38 13.29
C TYR A 135 17.50 -16.98 12.06
N VAL A 136 17.39 -16.23 10.97
CA VAL A 136 16.73 -16.66 9.73
C VAL A 136 17.66 -16.68 8.52
N ASN A 137 18.97 -16.52 8.76
CA ASN A 137 20.03 -16.54 7.75
C ASN A 137 19.81 -15.52 6.62
N VAL A 138 19.28 -14.34 6.93
CA VAL A 138 19.18 -13.24 5.97
C VAL A 138 20.39 -12.34 6.15
N ALA A 139 21.22 -12.29 5.11
CA ALA A 139 22.40 -11.45 5.08
C ALA A 139 22.02 -9.97 4.91
N SER A 140 22.87 -9.08 5.43
CA SER A 140 22.76 -7.67 5.13
C SER A 140 22.95 -7.39 3.64
N ARG A 141 22.22 -6.40 3.14
CA ARG A 141 22.14 -6.01 1.74
C ARG A 141 23.52 -5.79 1.09
N PRO A 142 23.74 -6.30 -0.13
CA PRO A 142 24.97 -6.05 -0.87
C PRO A 142 25.10 -4.56 -1.25
N ARG A 143 26.33 -4.05 -1.37
CA ARG A 143 26.59 -2.64 -1.74
C ARG A 143 26.15 -2.31 -3.17
N ASN A 144 26.18 -3.29 -4.07
CA ASN A 144 25.88 -3.14 -5.49
C ASN A 144 24.79 -4.15 -5.91
N GLY A 145 24.15 -3.92 -7.07
CA GLY A 145 23.18 -4.88 -7.65
C GLY A 145 21.80 -4.91 -6.99
N GLN A 146 21.54 -4.06 -5.99
CA GLN A 146 20.30 -4.01 -5.22
C GLN A 146 19.05 -3.88 -6.11
N LEU A 147 19.10 -2.99 -7.10
CA LEU A 147 17.99 -2.77 -8.04
C LEU A 147 17.69 -4.01 -8.89
N GLN A 148 18.71 -4.77 -9.27
CA GLN A 148 18.54 -5.99 -10.06
C GLN A 148 17.88 -7.08 -9.20
N THR A 149 18.36 -7.25 -7.96
CA THR A 149 17.77 -8.19 -6.99
C THR A 149 16.31 -7.84 -6.70
N LEU A 150 16.02 -6.56 -6.43
CA LEU A 150 14.66 -6.09 -6.18
C LEU A 150 13.75 -6.30 -7.39
N ASN A 151 14.22 -6.00 -8.61
CA ASN A 151 13.44 -6.20 -9.82
C ASN A 151 13.17 -7.67 -10.11
N ALA A 152 14.13 -8.56 -9.84
CA ALA A 152 13.92 -10.00 -9.98
C ALA A 152 12.79 -10.48 -9.05
N ALA A 153 12.88 -10.15 -7.76
CA ALA A 153 11.86 -10.52 -6.80
C ALA A 153 10.50 -9.86 -7.08
N ARG A 154 10.49 -8.58 -7.50
CA ARG A 154 9.26 -7.87 -7.90
C ARG A 154 8.56 -8.57 -9.05
N ARG A 155 9.30 -9.09 -10.03
CA ARG A 155 8.71 -9.81 -11.17
C ARG A 155 8.10 -11.15 -10.79
N GLU A 156 8.68 -11.81 -9.80
CA GLU A 156 8.21 -13.10 -9.29
C GLU A 156 6.99 -12.95 -8.38
N THR A 157 6.94 -11.87 -7.59
CA THR A 157 5.99 -11.75 -6.47
C THR A 157 5.02 -10.57 -6.58
N MET A 158 5.22 -9.57 -7.44
CA MET A 158 4.44 -8.32 -7.42
C MET A 158 3.91 -7.86 -8.79
N CYS A 159 4.05 -8.66 -9.84
CA CYS A 159 3.46 -8.33 -11.14
C CYS A 159 2.03 -8.88 -11.23
N ASP A 160 1.15 -8.16 -11.92
CA ASP A 160 -0.12 -8.71 -12.37
C ASP A 160 0.12 -9.97 -13.21
N GLU A 161 -0.81 -10.92 -13.14
CA GLU A 161 -0.73 -12.28 -13.72
C GLU A 161 0.17 -13.27 -12.95
N THR A 162 0.89 -12.82 -11.92
CA THR A 162 1.56 -13.77 -11.02
C THR A 162 0.52 -14.45 -10.13
N MET A 163 0.65 -15.76 -9.92
CA MET A 163 -0.17 -16.51 -8.97
C MET A 163 0.18 -16.22 -7.50
N SER A 164 0.86 -15.09 -7.26
CA SER A 164 1.25 -14.62 -5.94
C SER A 164 0.06 -13.99 -5.22
N PRO A 165 0.00 -14.10 -3.87
CA PRO A 165 -0.96 -13.35 -3.06
C PRO A 165 -1.07 -11.86 -3.40
N MET A 166 0.05 -11.24 -3.79
CA MET A 166 0.11 -9.81 -4.10
C MET A 166 -0.55 -9.44 -5.43
N GLY A 167 -0.54 -10.33 -6.43
CA GLY A 167 -1.22 -10.11 -7.70
C GLY A 167 -2.73 -9.93 -7.51
N GLU A 168 -3.33 -10.71 -6.62
CA GLU A 168 -4.74 -10.55 -6.24
C GLU A 168 -5.03 -9.24 -5.55
N PHE A 169 -4.13 -8.78 -4.66
CA PHE A 169 -4.35 -7.52 -3.97
C PHE A 169 -4.30 -6.33 -4.93
N PHE A 170 -3.45 -6.38 -5.96
CA PHE A 170 -3.45 -5.36 -7.02
C PHE A 170 -4.72 -5.45 -7.87
N SER A 171 -5.10 -6.65 -8.29
CA SER A 171 -6.35 -6.90 -9.03
C SER A 171 -7.58 -6.41 -8.27
N LEU A 172 -7.67 -6.70 -6.97
CA LEU A 172 -8.74 -6.26 -6.08
C LEU A 172 -8.74 -4.75 -5.86
N LEU A 173 -7.56 -4.13 -5.75
CA LEU A 173 -7.42 -2.69 -5.62
C LEU A 173 -7.87 -1.96 -6.89
N ASP A 174 -7.53 -2.48 -8.06
CA ASP A 174 -7.95 -1.90 -9.33
C ASP A 174 -9.44 -2.11 -9.59
N TYR A 175 -9.98 -3.27 -9.22
CA TYR A 175 -11.44 -3.49 -9.16
C TYR A 175 -12.14 -2.49 -8.24
N SER A 176 -11.61 -2.27 -7.03
CA SER A 176 -12.22 -1.33 -6.06
C SER A 176 -12.19 0.11 -6.55
N ARG A 177 -11.12 0.52 -7.22
CA ARG A 177 -11.01 1.83 -7.88
C ARG A 177 -12.00 1.98 -9.03
N ALA A 178 -12.17 0.94 -9.85
CA ALA A 178 -13.17 0.94 -10.92
C ALA A 178 -14.59 1.05 -10.35
N LEU A 179 -14.91 0.27 -9.33
CA LEU A 179 -16.21 0.29 -8.66
C LEU A 179 -16.53 1.66 -8.04
N ARG A 180 -15.55 2.26 -7.34
CA ARG A 180 -15.69 3.63 -6.80
C ARG A 180 -15.99 4.69 -7.86
N ARG A 181 -15.48 4.53 -9.09
CA ARG A 181 -15.78 5.45 -10.20
C ARG A 181 -17.19 5.26 -10.74
N SER A 182 -17.74 4.05 -10.63
CA SER A 182 -19.11 3.74 -11.08
C SER A 182 -20.21 4.08 -10.06
N GLU A 183 -19.88 4.24 -8.77
CA GLU A 183 -20.88 4.45 -7.70
C GLU A 183 -21.58 5.83 -7.73
N GLY A 184 -21.17 6.77 -8.60
CA GLY A 184 -21.81 8.08 -8.75
C GLY A 184 -21.70 9.00 -7.51
N PRO A 185 -22.01 10.29 -7.63
CA PRO A 185 -22.06 11.19 -6.48
C PRO A 185 -23.19 10.80 -5.52
N VAL A 186 -22.89 10.75 -4.22
CA VAL A 186 -23.90 10.54 -3.18
C VAL A 186 -24.66 11.85 -2.97
N TYR A 187 -25.87 11.94 -3.53
CA TYR A 187 -26.75 13.07 -3.29
C TYR A 187 -27.36 12.96 -1.90
N HIS A 188 -27.02 13.90 -1.02
CA HIS A 188 -27.73 14.11 0.24
C HIS A 188 -28.76 15.22 0.03
N PHE A 189 -30.04 14.85 -0.05
CA PHE A 189 -31.14 15.81 0.01
C PHE A 189 -31.37 16.17 1.48
N TYR A 190 -31.19 17.46 1.82
CA TYR A 190 -31.50 18.04 3.13
C TYR A 190 -32.90 18.64 3.13
#